data_AF-Q75DY3-F1
#
_entry.id   AF-Q75DY3-F1
#
_cell.length_a   1.000
_cell.length_b   1.000
_cell.length_c   1.000
_cell.angle_alpha   90.00
_cell.angle_beta   90.00
_cell.angle_gamma   90.00
#
_symmetry.space_group_name_H-M   'P 1'
#
loop_
_entity.id
_entity.type
_entity.pdbx_description
1 polymer ?
#
loop_
_entity_poly.entity_id
_entity_poly.type
_entity_poly.pdbx_seq_one_letter_code
_entity_poly.pdbx_strand_id
1 'polypeptide(L)'
;MRFAVEELLDRDEPQEDVLGYGNCEPDGVQLWMPRKEGDKPDTVSLLVTLRAQLERMHISEKMPKLRMGGGVFVRPKVTSRVAAATTVHKDTRTSAAAPVHTMATAAEMLQPLRNKMEDLERTNRAEVERVVALKKKAEEERGRLEQQQRERAAREEQERRRREEEEQLRKIAREKQAAEAAAQREQAEKERLRQEAEARKEAEAEEAKRRRGAVNFQEVEDEYRRHMERIRTIKSDIVEPVKKDAELRKLLAQHKRKINPKFGQLTNSSTHLMELLRDMVGLIDATRSNMIAYRWILNFIAKAIVSQAETETRVKPETAVPLATLTLHLLCRYPELHELLLARVVKKCPFVIGYTCNTDTEEGRIRMGWKRNSDGKWEDETTYDERMGGMMTLYSVISRSPLPAEFITVREHPIGIAHSWKMLARLGNQDPALLTNTHFVLLGSWWDAAASHLLLHYGKQARKLLQVVADDLTTAVSDRKYVGAARLRILLEEWHQTGSIKSFPEMAA
;
A
#
# COMPACT_ATOMS: atom_id res chain seq x y z
N MET A 1 -21.39 52.24 9.63
CA MET A 1 -21.85 51.58 10.87
C MET A 1 -20.95 51.99 12.02
N ARG A 2 -21.49 52.54 13.11
CA ARG A 2 -20.71 52.75 14.34
C ARG A 2 -20.66 51.42 15.08
N PHE A 3 -19.47 50.84 15.17
CA PHE A 3 -19.21 49.60 15.90
C PHE A 3 -19.85 49.65 17.28
N ALA A 4 -20.59 48.61 17.67
CA ALA A 4 -20.87 48.39 19.07
C ALA A 4 -19.51 48.15 19.75
N VAL A 5 -19.05 49.15 20.50
CA VAL A 5 -17.78 49.12 21.25
C VAL A 5 -17.71 47.86 22.14
N GLU A 6 -18.87 47.29 22.45
CA GLU A 6 -19.15 46.10 23.24
C GLU A 6 -18.73 44.77 22.60
N GLU A 7 -18.59 44.68 21.27
CA GLU A 7 -18.04 43.47 20.59
C GLU A 7 -16.49 43.45 20.60
N LEU A 8 -15.86 44.62 20.74
CA LEU A 8 -14.39 44.78 20.76
C LEU A 8 -13.82 44.93 22.17
N LEU A 9 -14.66 45.32 23.13
CA LEU A 9 -14.37 45.17 24.55
C LEU A 9 -14.60 43.71 24.89
N ASP A 10 -13.73 43.13 25.70
CA ASP A 10 -14.02 41.87 26.38
C ASP A 10 -15.20 42.14 27.33
N ARG A 11 -16.45 42.19 26.82
CA ARG A 11 -17.62 41.87 27.62
C ARG A 11 -17.36 40.44 28.05
N ASP A 12 -17.09 40.28 29.34
CA ASP A 12 -16.80 39.03 30.04
C ASP A 12 -17.17 37.82 29.17
N GLU A 13 -16.20 37.30 28.40
CA GLU A 13 -16.25 35.87 28.05
C GLU A 13 -16.36 35.23 29.43
N PRO A 14 -17.46 34.50 29.73
CA PRO A 14 -17.69 33.95 31.05
C PRO A 14 -16.39 33.34 31.50
N GLN A 15 -15.95 33.75 32.69
CA GLN A 15 -14.76 33.26 33.36
C GLN A 15 -14.62 31.78 32.98
N GLU A 16 -13.61 31.47 32.16
CA GLU A 16 -13.23 30.08 31.91
C GLU A 16 -12.69 29.60 33.25
N ASP A 17 -13.61 29.27 34.15
CA ASP A 17 -13.36 28.57 35.38
C ASP A 17 -12.78 27.23 34.97
N VAL A 18 -11.46 27.14 35.07
CA VAL A 18 -10.73 25.99 35.59
C VAL A 18 -11.34 24.64 35.18
N LEU A 19 -10.93 24.12 34.03
CA LEU A 19 -10.76 22.67 33.92
C LEU A 19 -9.30 22.37 34.22
N GLY A 20 -9.07 22.04 35.50
CA GLY A 20 -7.79 21.59 35.99
C GLY A 20 -7.27 20.45 35.13
N TYR A 21 -5.99 20.52 34.79
CA TYR A 21 -5.24 19.34 34.42
C TYR A 21 -5.26 18.41 35.63
N GLY A 22 -6.19 17.44 35.60
CA GLY A 22 -6.23 16.36 36.56
C GLY A 22 -4.93 15.57 36.46
N ASN A 23 -4.15 15.58 37.54
CA ASN A 23 -3.10 14.63 37.79
C ASN A 23 -3.62 13.21 37.50
N CYS A 24 -3.11 12.58 36.46
CA CYS A 24 -3.23 11.15 36.29
C CYS A 24 -2.16 10.49 37.16
N GLU A 25 -2.54 10.13 38.40
CA GLU A 25 -1.90 9.03 39.12
C GLU A 25 -2.90 7.89 39.31
N PRO A 26 -2.40 6.65 39.44
CA PRO A 26 -3.02 5.48 38.84
C PRO A 26 -3.82 4.69 39.87
N ASP A 27 -5.12 4.52 39.64
CA ASP A 27 -5.90 3.51 40.35
C ASP A 27 -6.65 2.61 39.36
N GLY A 28 -6.37 1.32 39.51
CA GLY A 28 -6.68 0.27 38.57
C GLY A 28 -8.16 0.01 38.38
N VAL A 29 -8.52 -0.27 37.13
CA VAL A 29 -9.75 -0.98 36.80
C VAL A 29 -9.34 -2.40 36.39
N GLN A 30 -9.68 -3.34 37.27
CA GLN A 30 -9.54 -4.77 37.09
C GLN A 30 -10.30 -5.23 35.84
N LEU A 31 -9.58 -5.83 34.89
CA LEU A 31 -10.18 -6.58 33.80
C LEU A 31 -10.80 -7.87 34.37
N TRP A 32 -12.10 -8.03 34.17
CA TRP A 32 -12.84 -9.25 34.46
C TRP A 32 -12.34 -10.37 33.53
N MET A 33 -11.58 -11.33 34.06
CA MET A 33 -11.15 -12.53 33.34
C MET A 33 -12.10 -13.70 33.64
N PRO A 34 -12.52 -14.49 32.63
CA PRO A 34 -13.19 -15.76 32.86
C PRO A 34 -12.21 -16.77 33.46
N ARG A 35 -12.59 -17.42 34.57
CA ARG A 35 -11.87 -18.59 35.10
C ARG A 35 -11.97 -19.76 34.12
N LYS A 36 -10.83 -20.33 33.73
CA LYS A 36 -10.74 -21.69 33.18
C LYS A 36 -9.63 -22.46 33.87
N GLU A 37 -10.02 -23.51 34.59
CA GLU A 37 -9.19 -24.67 34.91
C GLU A 37 -8.91 -25.47 33.64
N GLY A 38 -7.75 -26.13 33.56
CA GLY A 38 -7.52 -27.27 32.66
C GLY A 38 -6.38 -27.14 31.65
N ASP A 39 -5.20 -27.60 32.07
CA ASP A 39 -4.16 -28.37 31.36
C ASP A 39 -4.21 -28.55 29.81
N LYS A 40 -3.10 -28.15 29.15
CA LYS A 40 -2.24 -28.88 28.15
C LYS A 40 -1.53 -27.91 27.17
N PRO A 41 -0.20 -28.03 26.93
CA PRO A 41 0.51 -27.24 25.92
C PRO A 41 0.66 -27.95 24.56
N ASP A 42 0.28 -27.26 23.47
CA ASP A 42 0.39 -27.70 22.08
C ASP A 42 1.81 -27.49 21.47
N THR A 43 2.54 -28.59 21.31
CA THR A 43 3.18 -29.12 20.07
C THR A 43 3.66 -28.21 18.92
N VAL A 44 4.11 -26.97 19.16
CA VAL A 44 4.83 -26.20 18.11
C VAL A 44 6.29 -25.90 18.44
N SER A 45 6.75 -26.20 19.66
CA SER A 45 8.14 -25.95 20.08
C SER A 45 9.11 -27.13 19.85
N LEU A 46 8.61 -28.38 19.79
CA LEU A 46 9.46 -29.59 19.75
C LEU A 46 10.13 -29.90 18.40
N LEU A 47 9.57 -29.44 17.27
CA LEU A 47 10.13 -29.72 15.94
C LEU A 47 11.28 -28.77 15.57
N VAL A 48 11.33 -27.58 16.17
CA VAL A 48 12.43 -26.62 15.99
C VAL A 48 13.65 -27.03 16.82
N THR A 49 13.45 -27.63 18.00
CA THR A 49 14.54 -28.09 18.87
C THR A 49 15.18 -29.41 18.40
N LEU A 50 14.42 -30.32 17.79
CA LEU A 50 14.94 -31.59 17.25
C LEU A 50 15.81 -31.40 15.99
N ARG A 51 15.49 -30.41 15.15
CA ARG A 51 16.25 -30.10 13.93
C ARG A 51 17.62 -29.48 14.27
N ALA A 52 17.68 -28.66 15.32
CA ALA A 52 18.93 -28.04 15.80
C ALA A 52 19.87 -29.00 16.57
N GLN A 53 19.35 -30.12 17.10
CA GLN A 53 20.15 -31.15 17.77
C GLN A 53 20.75 -32.18 16.81
N LEU A 54 20.11 -32.46 15.68
CA LEU A 54 20.62 -33.39 14.66
C LEU A 54 21.76 -32.81 13.81
N GLU A 55 21.80 -31.50 13.61
CA GLU A 55 22.88 -30.81 12.89
C GLU A 55 24.20 -30.72 13.69
N ARG A 56 24.18 -31.05 15.00
CA ARG A 56 25.39 -31.02 15.87
C ARG A 56 26.18 -32.33 15.92
N MET A 57 25.71 -33.40 15.29
CA MET A 57 26.42 -34.69 15.29
C MET A 57 27.12 -34.94 13.94
N HIS A 58 28.21 -34.21 13.70
CA HIS A 58 29.19 -34.50 12.65
C HIS A 58 29.98 -35.78 12.98
N ILE A 59 29.49 -36.93 12.51
CA ILE A 59 30.29 -38.16 12.48
C ILE A 59 30.48 -38.58 11.03
N SER A 60 31.32 -37.82 10.35
CA SER A 60 31.98 -38.24 9.12
C SER A 60 33.44 -37.82 9.19
N GLU A 61 34.29 -38.62 9.84
CA GLU A 61 35.72 -38.69 9.56
C GLU A 61 36.37 -39.82 10.35
N LYS A 62 36.35 -41.03 9.76
CA LYS A 62 37.37 -42.09 9.84
C LYS A 62 36.94 -43.25 8.91
N MET A 63 37.27 -43.11 7.62
CA MET A 63 37.30 -44.23 6.65
C MET A 63 38.64 -44.99 6.76
N PRO A 64 38.78 -46.21 6.19
CA PRO A 64 39.43 -46.27 4.87
C PRO A 64 38.91 -47.32 3.85
N LYS A 65 38.58 -46.79 2.66
CA LYS A 65 38.75 -47.22 1.25
C LYS A 65 39.27 -48.63 0.89
N LEU A 66 38.68 -49.25 -0.16
CA LEU A 66 39.32 -49.56 -1.46
C LEU A 66 38.35 -50.10 -2.57
N ARG A 67 38.39 -49.42 -3.73
CA ARG A 67 38.25 -49.78 -5.18
C ARG A 67 37.63 -51.14 -5.61
N MET A 68 37.04 -51.37 -6.80
CA MET A 68 36.67 -50.60 -8.03
C MET A 68 35.89 -51.55 -8.97
N GLY A 69 34.98 -51.00 -9.80
CA GLY A 69 34.48 -51.55 -11.08
C GLY A 69 33.44 -52.67 -10.97
N GLY A 70 32.35 -52.76 -11.74
CA GLY A 70 31.91 -52.13 -12.99
C GLY A 70 31.16 -53.19 -13.81
N GLY A 71 29.94 -52.91 -14.28
CA GLY A 71 29.35 -53.58 -15.46
C GLY A 71 28.38 -54.78 -15.28
N VAL A 72 27.08 -54.47 -15.20
CA VAL A 72 25.96 -54.92 -16.09
C VAL A 72 25.75 -56.42 -16.46
N PHE A 73 24.62 -56.96 -15.95
CA PHE A 73 23.53 -57.78 -16.55
C PHE A 73 23.74 -59.22 -17.10
N VAL A 74 22.94 -60.16 -16.58
CA VAL A 74 21.85 -60.94 -17.25
C VAL A 74 21.53 -62.22 -16.43
N ARG A 75 20.23 -62.48 -16.20
CA ARG A 75 19.62 -63.70 -15.62
C ARG A 75 19.49 -64.79 -16.72
N PRO A 76 19.46 -66.12 -16.43
CA PRO A 76 18.26 -66.71 -15.83
C PRO A 76 18.41 -68.01 -15.01
N LYS A 77 17.36 -68.31 -14.23
CA LYS A 77 17.00 -69.64 -13.73
C LYS A 77 16.45 -70.48 -14.88
N VAL A 78 16.81 -71.77 -14.98
CA VAL A 78 15.85 -72.91 -15.04
C VAL A 78 16.56 -74.18 -14.52
N THR A 79 15.77 -74.95 -13.79
CA THR A 79 15.95 -76.28 -13.18
C THR A 79 16.24 -77.42 -14.18
N SER A 80 17.00 -78.45 -13.79
CA SER A 80 16.44 -79.76 -13.38
C SER A 80 17.50 -80.87 -13.27
N ARG A 81 17.12 -81.87 -12.47
CA ARG A 81 17.55 -83.30 -12.43
C ARG A 81 18.75 -83.69 -11.56
N VAL A 82 18.39 -84.08 -10.33
CA VAL A 82 18.50 -85.42 -9.73
C VAL A 82 19.69 -86.28 -10.18
N ALA A 83 20.54 -86.60 -9.21
CA ALA A 83 21.58 -87.61 -9.30
C ALA A 83 21.14 -88.94 -8.64
N ALA A 84 21.55 -90.01 -9.32
CA ALA A 84 22.06 -91.30 -8.81
C ALA A 84 21.27 -92.12 -7.76
N ALA A 85 20.91 -93.33 -8.17
CA ALA A 85 21.10 -94.53 -7.35
C ALA A 85 21.29 -95.78 -8.24
N THR A 86 22.18 -96.65 -7.76
CA THR A 86 22.83 -97.81 -8.36
C THR A 86 22.06 -99.11 -8.08
N THR A 87 22.08 -100.09 -9.01
CA THR A 87 22.17 -101.59 -8.84
C THR A 87 21.85 -102.25 -10.20
N VAL A 88 22.73 -102.94 -10.94
CA VAL A 88 23.45 -104.23 -10.76
C VAL A 88 22.61 -105.48 -11.14
N HIS A 89 23.24 -106.34 -11.98
CA HIS A 89 22.93 -107.72 -12.46
C HIS A 89 22.14 -107.90 -13.77
N LYS A 90 22.32 -108.96 -14.55
CA LYS A 90 23.46 -109.81 -15.02
C LYS A 90 22.81 -110.72 -16.08
N ASP A 91 23.59 -111.12 -17.08
CA ASP A 91 23.23 -111.96 -18.23
C ASP A 91 22.29 -113.14 -17.96
N THR A 92 21.48 -113.50 -18.95
CA THR A 92 21.39 -114.90 -19.43
C THR A 92 20.68 -115.00 -20.80
N ARG A 93 21.39 -115.58 -21.76
CA ARG A 93 20.86 -116.16 -23.01
C ARG A 93 20.51 -117.62 -22.74
N THR A 94 19.34 -118.07 -23.18
CA THR A 94 19.08 -119.47 -23.62
C THR A 94 17.76 -119.46 -24.42
N SER A 95 17.81 -119.50 -25.75
CA SER A 95 17.78 -120.71 -26.59
C SER A 95 16.43 -121.45 -26.53
N ALA A 96 15.67 -121.29 -27.61
CA ALA A 96 14.54 -122.13 -27.97
C ALA A 96 14.96 -123.10 -29.09
N ALA A 97 14.58 -124.37 -28.98
CA ALA A 97 13.85 -125.14 -30.00
C ALA A 97 14.02 -126.66 -29.82
N ALA A 98 12.93 -127.38 -30.09
CA ALA A 98 12.85 -128.82 -30.35
C ALA A 98 12.54 -129.02 -31.86
N PRO A 99 12.50 -130.24 -32.43
CA PRO A 99 13.38 -131.40 -32.26
C PRO A 99 13.77 -132.09 -33.61
N VAL A 100 14.47 -133.23 -33.46
CA VAL A 100 14.57 -134.46 -34.30
C VAL A 100 15.60 -134.64 -35.45
N HIS A 101 16.24 -135.83 -35.38
CA HIS A 101 16.74 -136.76 -36.41
C HIS A 101 18.23 -136.79 -36.85
N THR A 102 18.99 -137.65 -36.14
CA THR A 102 19.80 -138.81 -36.57
C THR A 102 20.64 -138.85 -37.86
N MET A 103 21.94 -139.17 -37.63
CA MET A 103 22.85 -140.12 -38.33
C MET A 103 23.61 -139.69 -39.60
N ALA A 104 24.91 -139.34 -39.38
CA ALA A 104 26.16 -139.83 -40.00
C ALA A 104 26.22 -140.17 -41.52
N THR A 105 27.22 -139.80 -42.35
CA THR A 105 28.69 -139.72 -42.17
C THR A 105 29.40 -138.90 -43.30
N ALA A 106 30.42 -138.15 -42.89
CA ALA A 106 31.71 -137.73 -43.50
C ALA A 106 31.93 -137.31 -44.99
N ALA A 107 31.07 -137.59 -45.97
CA ALA A 107 31.34 -137.19 -47.38
C ALA A 107 30.62 -135.90 -47.84
N GLU A 108 29.71 -135.35 -47.03
CA GLU A 108 28.87 -134.19 -47.37
C GLU A 108 29.36 -132.85 -46.77
N MET A 109 30.57 -132.77 -46.20
CA MET A 109 31.00 -131.59 -45.44
C MET A 109 31.56 -130.41 -46.27
N LEU A 110 31.76 -130.56 -47.59
CA LEU A 110 32.41 -129.52 -48.42
C LEU A 110 31.47 -128.71 -49.34
N GLN A 111 30.23 -129.16 -49.57
CA GLN A 111 29.19 -128.38 -50.25
C GLN A 111 28.44 -127.36 -49.36
N PRO A 112 28.15 -127.63 -48.07
CA PRO A 112 27.41 -126.71 -47.21
C PRO A 112 28.17 -125.41 -46.90
N LEU A 113 29.52 -125.44 -46.92
CA LEU A 113 30.36 -124.29 -46.62
C LEU A 113 30.32 -123.22 -47.72
N ARG A 114 30.26 -123.63 -49.00
CA ARG A 114 30.19 -122.70 -50.13
C ARG A 114 28.84 -121.98 -50.19
N ASN A 115 27.74 -122.71 -50.00
CA ASN A 115 26.40 -122.13 -50.01
C ASN A 115 26.16 -121.20 -48.79
N LYS A 116 26.75 -121.50 -47.63
CA LYS A 116 26.68 -120.61 -46.45
C LYS A 116 27.41 -119.29 -46.65
N MET A 117 28.54 -119.27 -47.37
CA MET A 117 29.25 -118.03 -47.67
C MET A 117 28.46 -117.12 -48.62
N GLU A 118 27.82 -117.67 -49.65
CA GLU A 118 26.99 -116.90 -50.59
C GLU A 118 25.72 -116.32 -49.93
N ASP A 119 25.08 -117.07 -49.02
CA ASP A 119 23.93 -116.57 -48.25
C ASP A 119 24.32 -115.50 -47.21
N LEU A 120 25.52 -115.60 -46.61
CA LEU A 120 26.08 -114.58 -45.72
C LEU A 120 26.42 -113.28 -46.45
N GLU A 121 26.92 -113.35 -47.69
CA GLU A 121 27.20 -112.16 -48.50
C GLU A 121 25.92 -111.45 -48.96
N ARG A 122 24.85 -112.19 -49.30
CA ARG A 122 23.55 -111.61 -49.64
C ARG A 122 22.86 -110.95 -48.45
N THR A 123 22.87 -111.60 -47.29
CA THR A 123 22.25 -111.05 -46.07
C THR A 123 23.00 -109.83 -45.55
N ASN A 124 24.34 -109.81 -45.59
CA ASN A 124 25.11 -108.62 -45.21
C ASN A 124 24.90 -107.43 -46.16
N ARG A 125 24.78 -107.64 -47.48
CA ARG A 125 24.51 -106.54 -48.42
C ARG A 125 23.13 -105.92 -48.21
N ALA A 126 22.10 -106.73 -47.96
CA ALA A 126 20.75 -106.25 -47.69
C ALA A 126 20.64 -105.46 -46.36
N GLU A 127 21.40 -105.87 -45.34
CA GLU A 127 21.41 -105.19 -44.04
C GLU A 127 22.11 -103.82 -44.11
N VAL A 128 23.20 -103.72 -44.89
CA VAL A 128 23.92 -102.45 -45.10
C VAL A 128 23.06 -101.42 -45.85
N GLU A 129 22.31 -101.83 -46.87
CA GLU A 129 21.41 -100.93 -47.61
C GLU A 129 20.25 -100.40 -46.74
N ARG A 130 19.70 -101.24 -45.85
CA ARG A 130 18.67 -100.81 -44.88
C ARG A 130 19.19 -99.78 -43.89
N VAL A 131 20.40 -99.98 -43.35
CA VAL A 131 20.99 -99.05 -42.37
C VAL A 131 21.36 -97.70 -43.01
N VAL A 132 21.83 -97.71 -44.27
CA VAL A 132 22.12 -96.47 -45.02
C VAL A 132 20.85 -95.69 -45.33
N ALA A 133 19.77 -96.37 -45.76
CA ALA A 133 18.49 -95.71 -46.04
C ALA A 133 17.82 -95.12 -44.78
N LEU A 134 17.95 -95.78 -43.62
CA LEU A 134 17.45 -95.28 -42.35
C LEU A 134 18.26 -94.08 -41.83
N LYS A 135 19.59 -94.10 -41.97
CA LYS A 135 20.44 -92.95 -41.61
C LYS A 135 20.14 -91.71 -42.44
N LYS A 136 19.90 -91.86 -43.75
CA LYS A 136 19.61 -90.74 -44.65
C LYS A 136 18.28 -90.05 -44.34
N LYS A 137 17.23 -90.82 -44.00
CA LYS A 137 15.94 -90.27 -43.52
C LYS A 137 16.07 -89.59 -42.16
N ALA A 138 16.86 -90.14 -41.24
CA ALA A 138 17.10 -89.54 -39.94
C ALA A 138 17.90 -88.23 -40.02
N GLU A 139 18.86 -88.11 -40.94
CA GLU A 139 19.59 -86.85 -41.20
C GLU A 139 18.71 -85.78 -41.84
N GLU A 140 17.84 -86.15 -42.79
CA GLU A 140 16.90 -85.20 -43.41
C GLU A 140 15.84 -84.68 -42.44
N GLU A 141 15.29 -85.53 -41.56
CA GLU A 141 14.37 -85.08 -40.50
C GLU A 141 15.07 -84.23 -39.45
N ARG A 142 16.30 -84.58 -39.07
CA ARG A 142 17.10 -83.80 -38.11
C ARG A 142 17.48 -82.43 -38.66
N GLY A 143 17.85 -82.34 -39.94
CA GLY A 143 18.12 -81.07 -40.62
C GLY A 143 16.88 -80.16 -40.70
N ARG A 144 15.69 -80.71 -40.98
CA ARG A 144 14.43 -79.95 -40.97
C ARG A 144 14.06 -79.44 -39.58
N LEU A 145 14.26 -80.25 -38.54
CA LEU A 145 13.99 -79.85 -37.16
C LEU A 145 14.95 -78.73 -36.71
N GLU A 146 16.24 -78.86 -37.02
CA GLU A 146 17.25 -77.85 -36.69
C GLU A 146 16.99 -76.51 -37.41
N GLN A 147 16.54 -76.55 -38.66
CA GLN A 147 16.21 -75.35 -39.43
C GLN A 147 14.95 -74.66 -38.91
N GLN A 148 13.90 -75.41 -38.54
CA GLN A 148 12.72 -74.87 -37.88
C GLN A 148 13.02 -74.29 -36.49
N GLN A 149 13.92 -74.91 -35.73
CA GLN A 149 14.34 -74.38 -34.43
C GLN A 149 15.15 -73.08 -34.57
N ARG A 150 16.05 -73.00 -35.57
CA ARG A 150 16.79 -71.76 -35.86
C ARG A 150 15.89 -70.63 -36.32
N GLU A 151 14.90 -70.91 -37.18
CA GLU A 151 13.93 -69.88 -37.60
C GLU A 151 13.04 -69.39 -36.44
N ARG A 152 12.59 -70.29 -35.56
CA ARG A 152 11.82 -69.89 -34.37
C ARG A 152 12.67 -69.06 -33.40
N ALA A 153 13.90 -69.50 -33.12
CA ALA A 153 14.82 -68.76 -32.26
C ALA A 153 15.16 -67.37 -32.82
N ALA A 154 15.38 -67.26 -34.14
CA ALA A 154 15.65 -65.97 -34.79
C ALA A 154 14.45 -65.02 -34.73
N ARG A 155 13.22 -65.53 -34.91
CA ARG A 155 11.99 -64.72 -34.80
C ARG A 155 11.74 -64.26 -33.36
N GLU A 156 11.93 -65.13 -32.38
CA GLU A 156 11.78 -64.78 -30.96
C GLU A 156 12.83 -63.75 -30.51
N GLU A 157 14.07 -63.85 -30.98
CA GLU A 157 15.12 -62.87 -30.68
C GLU A 157 14.83 -61.50 -31.32
N GLN A 158 14.36 -61.49 -32.58
CA GLN A 158 14.01 -60.26 -33.28
C GLN A 158 12.78 -59.56 -32.67
N GLU A 159 11.79 -60.33 -32.22
CA GLU A 159 10.61 -59.81 -31.52
C GLU A 159 10.98 -59.28 -30.12
N ARG A 160 11.88 -59.95 -29.40
CA ARG A 160 12.38 -59.48 -28.10
C ARG A 160 13.17 -58.16 -28.25
N ARG A 161 14.05 -58.05 -29.23
CA ARG A 161 14.78 -56.80 -29.52
C ARG A 161 13.86 -55.65 -29.88
N ARG A 162 12.83 -55.88 -30.70
CA ARG A 162 11.82 -54.86 -31.03
C ARG A 162 11.04 -54.39 -29.80
N ARG A 163 10.63 -55.32 -28.93
CA ARG A 163 9.91 -54.98 -27.69
C ARG A 163 10.80 -54.19 -26.72
N GLU A 164 12.07 -54.58 -26.58
CA GLU A 164 13.05 -53.86 -25.75
C GLU A 164 13.33 -52.45 -26.29
N GLU A 165 13.51 -52.28 -27.61
CA GLU A 165 13.68 -50.97 -28.25
C GLU A 165 12.44 -50.07 -28.10
N GLU A 166 11.24 -50.63 -28.29
CA GLU A 166 9.99 -49.89 -28.17
C GLU A 166 9.71 -49.47 -26.71
N GLU A 167 10.08 -50.31 -25.73
CA GLU A 167 9.96 -50.00 -24.31
C GLU A 167 10.99 -48.93 -23.86
N GLN A 168 12.21 -48.96 -24.42
CA GLN A 168 13.23 -47.92 -24.20
C GLN A 168 12.80 -46.58 -24.82
N LEU A 169 12.29 -46.58 -26.05
CA LEU A 169 11.74 -45.38 -26.71
C LEU A 169 10.57 -44.78 -25.92
N ARG A 170 9.65 -45.62 -25.41
CA ARG A 170 8.55 -45.16 -24.56
C ARG A 170 9.01 -44.59 -23.23
N LYS A 171 10.06 -45.14 -22.60
CA LYS A 171 10.66 -44.57 -21.38
C LYS A 171 11.30 -43.21 -21.63
N ILE A 172 12.11 -43.08 -22.68
CA ILE A 172 12.77 -41.82 -23.04
C ILE A 172 11.73 -40.74 -23.39
N ALA A 173 10.65 -41.10 -24.10
CA ALA A 173 9.56 -40.18 -24.41
C ALA A 173 8.82 -39.70 -23.16
N ARG A 174 8.54 -40.60 -22.21
CA ARG A 174 7.93 -40.24 -20.90
C ARG A 174 8.83 -39.36 -20.05
N GLU A 175 10.13 -39.64 -19.99
CA GLU A 175 11.09 -38.82 -19.24
C GLU A 175 11.24 -37.43 -19.85
N LYS A 176 11.28 -37.30 -21.19
CA LYS A 176 11.29 -36.00 -21.86
C LYS A 176 10.01 -35.19 -21.62
N GLN A 177 8.83 -35.82 -21.73
CA GLN A 177 7.57 -35.14 -21.44
C GLN A 177 7.45 -34.73 -19.97
N ALA A 178 7.93 -35.56 -19.04
CA ALA A 178 7.96 -35.22 -17.62
C ALA A 178 8.94 -34.07 -17.32
N ALA A 179 10.11 -34.04 -17.97
CA ALA A 179 11.09 -32.97 -17.83
C ALA A 179 10.59 -31.64 -18.42
N GLU A 180 9.95 -31.66 -19.60
CA GLU A 180 9.34 -30.46 -20.21
C GLU A 180 8.17 -29.94 -19.36
N ALA A 181 7.30 -30.82 -18.86
CA ALA A 181 6.20 -30.43 -17.97
C ALA A 181 6.71 -29.87 -16.63
N ALA A 182 7.80 -30.41 -16.08
CA ALA A 182 8.44 -29.88 -14.88
C ALA A 182 9.08 -28.50 -15.15
N ALA A 183 9.79 -28.33 -16.26
CA ALA A 183 10.41 -27.06 -16.65
C ALA A 183 9.37 -25.96 -16.92
N GLN A 184 8.24 -26.30 -17.58
CA GLN A 184 7.14 -25.37 -17.81
C GLN A 184 6.44 -24.97 -16.50
N ARG A 185 6.26 -25.91 -15.56
CA ARG A 185 5.71 -25.59 -14.23
C ARG A 185 6.65 -24.70 -13.43
N GLU A 186 7.95 -24.95 -13.47
CA GLU A 186 8.96 -24.14 -12.78
C GLU A 186 9.06 -22.72 -13.37
N GLN A 187 8.98 -22.59 -14.70
CA GLN A 187 8.90 -21.28 -15.36
C GLN A 187 7.62 -20.54 -15.02
N ALA A 188 6.45 -21.20 -15.06
CA ALA A 188 5.17 -20.59 -14.70
C ALA A 188 5.11 -20.19 -13.22
N GLU A 189 5.72 -20.97 -12.31
CA GLU A 189 5.83 -20.64 -10.90
C GLU A 189 6.77 -19.46 -10.66
N LYS A 190 7.94 -19.44 -11.33
CA LYS A 190 8.87 -18.30 -11.29
C LYS A 190 8.25 -17.01 -11.85
N GLU A 191 7.44 -17.12 -12.90
CA GLU A 191 6.77 -15.98 -13.51
C GLU A 191 5.61 -15.46 -12.65
N ARG A 192 4.82 -16.35 -12.04
CA ARG A 192 3.83 -15.98 -11.01
C ARG A 192 4.48 -15.29 -9.81
N LEU A 193 5.56 -15.86 -9.27
CA LEU A 193 6.28 -15.27 -8.13
C LEU A 193 6.88 -13.89 -8.48
N ARG A 194 7.36 -13.70 -9.72
CA ARG A 194 7.83 -12.39 -10.20
C ARG A 194 6.68 -11.39 -10.30
N GLN A 195 5.56 -11.77 -10.91
CA GLN A 195 4.37 -10.92 -11.03
C GLN A 195 3.80 -10.54 -9.66
N GLU A 196 3.74 -11.47 -8.71
CA GLU A 196 3.27 -11.22 -7.35
C GLU A 196 4.23 -10.32 -6.56
N ALA A 197 5.54 -10.50 -6.74
CA ALA A 197 6.55 -9.62 -6.14
C ALA A 197 6.56 -8.21 -6.76
N GLU A 198 6.33 -8.08 -8.08
CA GLU A 198 6.18 -6.78 -8.75
C GLU A 198 4.90 -6.08 -8.33
N ALA A 199 3.76 -6.77 -8.32
CA ALA A 199 2.48 -6.22 -7.85
C ALA A 199 2.56 -5.78 -6.38
N ARG A 200 3.24 -6.56 -5.53
CA ARG A 200 3.47 -6.18 -4.13
C ARG A 200 4.39 -4.98 -3.99
N LYS A 201 5.47 -4.89 -4.78
CA LYS A 201 6.34 -3.71 -4.81
C LYS A 201 5.64 -2.47 -5.33
N GLU A 202 4.80 -2.60 -6.35
CA GLU A 202 3.98 -1.51 -6.87
C GLU A 202 2.95 -1.05 -5.84
N ALA A 203 2.27 -1.98 -5.16
CA ALA A 203 1.34 -1.67 -4.07
C ALA A 203 2.05 -0.99 -2.89
N GLU A 204 3.21 -1.49 -2.46
CA GLU A 204 4.01 -0.88 -1.39
C GLU A 204 4.56 0.49 -1.82
N ALA A 205 4.93 0.68 -3.09
CA ALA A 205 5.36 1.97 -3.61
C ALA A 205 4.21 2.98 -3.74
N GLU A 206 3.02 2.55 -4.15
CA GLU A 206 1.80 3.36 -4.13
C GLU A 206 1.40 3.73 -2.70
N GLU A 207 1.44 2.79 -1.77
CA GLU A 207 1.16 3.05 -0.36
C GLU A 207 2.20 3.99 0.26
N ALA A 208 3.49 3.82 -0.07
CA ALA A 208 4.55 4.73 0.35
C ALA A 208 4.41 6.13 -0.28
N LYS A 209 3.96 6.24 -1.54
CA LYS A 209 3.64 7.52 -2.19
C LYS A 209 2.43 8.19 -1.51
N ARG A 210 1.38 7.43 -1.22
CA ARG A 210 0.21 7.90 -0.44
C ARG A 210 0.64 8.39 0.94
N ARG A 211 1.49 7.64 1.64
CA ARG A 211 2.03 8.03 2.96
C ARG A 211 2.93 9.27 2.89
N ARG A 212 3.74 9.45 1.84
CA ARG A 212 4.58 10.66 1.65
C ARG A 212 3.76 11.92 1.30
N GLY A 213 2.58 11.75 0.70
CA GLY A 213 1.65 12.86 0.39
C GLY A 213 0.56 13.07 1.44
N ALA A 214 0.47 12.21 2.45
CA ALA A 214 -0.55 12.28 3.48
C ALA A 214 -0.28 13.43 4.43
N VAL A 215 -1.31 14.24 4.68
CA VAL A 215 -1.27 15.29 5.69
C VAL A 215 -1.20 14.64 7.08
N ASN A 216 -0.20 15.01 7.87
CA ASN A 216 -0.14 14.61 9.27
C ASN A 216 -1.09 15.48 10.10
N PHE A 217 -2.30 15.00 10.34
CA PHE A 217 -3.32 15.73 11.11
C PHE A 217 -2.90 15.99 12.57
N GLN A 218 -1.99 15.19 13.14
CA GLN A 218 -1.44 15.47 14.48
C GLN A 218 -0.64 16.77 14.50
N GLU A 219 0.14 17.06 13.44
CA GLU A 219 0.86 18.33 13.32
C GLU A 219 -0.09 19.53 13.15
N VAL A 220 -1.24 19.31 12.50
CA VAL A 220 -2.28 20.35 12.36
C VAL A 220 -2.91 20.66 13.72
N GLU A 221 -3.21 19.64 14.50
CA GLU A 221 -3.69 19.74 15.88
C GLU A 221 -2.65 20.47 16.76
N ASP A 222 -1.37 20.13 16.66
CA ASP A 222 -0.31 20.79 17.43
C ASP A 222 -0.11 22.26 16.99
N GLU A 223 -0.22 22.55 15.69
CA GLU A 223 -0.24 23.92 15.15
C GLU A 223 -1.40 24.74 15.73
N TYR A 224 -2.61 24.17 15.76
CA TYR A 224 -3.77 24.78 16.39
C TYR A 224 -3.52 25.08 17.89
N ARG A 225 -3.01 24.10 18.65
CA ARG A 225 -2.71 24.25 20.08
C ARG A 225 -1.69 25.35 20.34
N ARG A 226 -0.64 25.46 19.52
CA ARG A 226 0.34 26.57 19.64
C ARG A 226 -0.32 27.94 19.48
N HIS A 227 -1.25 28.09 18.54
CA HIS A 227 -2.00 29.33 18.41
C HIS A 227 -2.91 29.60 19.60
N MET A 228 -3.55 28.58 20.17
CA MET A 228 -4.38 28.74 21.37
C MET A 228 -3.54 29.13 22.59
N GLU A 229 -2.37 28.53 22.76
CA GLU A 229 -1.42 28.91 23.81
C GLU A 229 -0.94 30.36 23.64
N ARG A 230 -0.69 30.77 22.39
CA ARG A 230 -0.37 32.16 22.08
C ARG A 230 -1.48 33.11 22.49
N ILE A 231 -2.75 32.75 22.30
CA ILE A 231 -3.90 33.55 22.78
C ILE A 231 -3.88 33.68 24.30
N ARG A 232 -3.58 32.60 25.04
CA ARG A 232 -3.47 32.64 26.51
C ARG A 232 -2.34 33.56 26.95
N THR A 233 -1.17 33.43 26.34
CA THR A 233 0.00 34.29 26.60
C THR A 233 -0.33 35.77 26.32
N ILE A 234 -1.07 36.08 25.26
CA ILE A 234 -1.51 37.45 24.96
C ILE A 234 -2.41 38.01 26.07
N LYS A 235 -3.28 37.17 26.66
CA LYS A 235 -4.18 37.58 27.75
C LYS A 235 -3.38 37.92 29.00
N SER A 236 -2.47 37.04 29.43
CA SER A 236 -1.66 37.23 30.63
C SER A 236 -0.64 38.37 30.49
N ASP A 237 0.07 38.45 29.36
CA ASP A 237 1.23 39.33 29.23
C ASP A 237 0.86 40.75 28.77
N ILE A 238 -0.27 40.90 28.07
CA ILE A 238 -0.63 42.16 27.41
C ILE A 238 -1.94 42.72 27.96
N VAL A 239 -2.99 41.91 28.04
CA VAL A 239 -4.33 42.42 28.40
C VAL A 239 -4.46 42.68 29.90
N GLU A 240 -4.03 41.74 30.74
CA GLU A 240 -4.13 41.84 32.19
C GLU A 240 -3.30 42.99 32.81
N PRO A 241 -2.04 43.25 32.40
CA PRO A 241 -1.28 44.38 32.91
C PRO A 241 -1.94 45.72 32.58
N VAL A 242 -2.50 45.87 31.38
CA VAL A 242 -3.23 47.08 30.97
C VAL A 242 -4.53 47.25 31.76
N LYS A 243 -5.20 46.15 32.17
CA LYS A 243 -6.39 46.25 33.03
C LYS A 243 -6.05 46.77 34.43
N LYS A 244 -4.86 46.46 34.95
CA LYS A 244 -4.41 46.91 36.29
C LYS A 244 -3.98 48.38 36.31
N ASP A 245 -3.46 48.92 35.20
CA ASP A 245 -3.04 50.32 35.09
C ASP A 245 -4.15 51.22 34.49
N ALA A 246 -4.75 52.06 35.33
CA ALA A 246 -5.86 52.93 34.94
C ALA A 246 -5.45 54.04 33.96
N GLU A 247 -4.27 54.63 34.11
CA GLU A 247 -3.81 55.72 33.25
C GLU A 247 -3.42 55.19 31.86
N LEU A 248 -2.71 54.06 31.82
CA LEU A 248 -2.39 53.37 30.57
C LEU A 248 -3.65 52.96 29.81
N ARG A 249 -4.65 52.42 30.51
CA ARG A 249 -5.95 52.07 29.93
C ARG A 249 -6.66 53.29 29.33
N LYS A 250 -6.61 54.44 30.00
CA LYS A 250 -7.22 55.69 29.50
C LYS A 250 -6.52 56.19 28.24
N LEU A 251 -5.18 56.19 28.22
CA LEU A 251 -4.38 56.54 27.03
C LEU A 251 -4.71 55.61 25.85
N LEU A 252 -4.69 54.30 26.08
CA LEU A 252 -4.98 53.30 25.06
C LEU A 252 -6.43 53.39 24.54
N ALA A 253 -7.39 53.72 25.40
CA ALA A 253 -8.76 53.97 24.98
C ALA A 253 -8.86 55.18 24.01
N GLN A 254 -8.07 56.23 24.22
CA GLN A 254 -8.01 57.37 23.29
C GLN A 254 -7.39 56.97 21.94
N HIS A 255 -6.29 56.22 21.95
CA HIS A 255 -5.69 55.69 20.71
C HIS A 255 -6.65 54.75 19.98
N LYS A 256 -7.30 53.82 20.69
CA LYS A 256 -8.33 52.92 20.16
C LYS A 256 -9.44 53.69 19.44
N ARG A 257 -9.96 54.77 20.04
CA ARG A 257 -11.02 55.60 19.43
C ARG A 257 -10.60 56.29 18.14
N LYS A 258 -9.30 56.60 17.97
CA LYS A 258 -8.76 57.18 16.73
C LYS A 258 -8.48 56.13 15.66
N ILE A 259 -8.04 54.93 16.05
CA ILE A 259 -7.70 53.84 15.13
C ILE A 259 -8.95 53.13 14.63
N ASN A 260 -9.91 52.81 15.50
CA ASN A 260 -11.07 51.97 15.14
C ASN A 260 -11.88 52.48 13.93
N PRO A 261 -12.18 53.78 13.79
CA PRO A 261 -12.91 54.29 12.64
C PRO A 261 -12.19 54.10 11.30
N LYS A 262 -10.85 53.98 11.30
CA LYS A 262 -10.05 53.89 10.07
C LYS A 262 -10.32 52.60 9.30
N PHE A 263 -10.65 51.50 9.98
CA PHE A 263 -11.03 50.24 9.32
C PHE A 263 -12.35 50.39 8.55
N GLY A 264 -13.33 51.09 9.13
CA GLY A 264 -14.62 51.35 8.46
C GLY A 264 -14.58 52.49 7.43
N GLN A 265 -13.44 53.15 7.26
CA GLN A 265 -13.20 54.17 6.23
C GLN A 265 -12.50 53.59 5.00
N LEU A 266 -12.14 52.31 5.02
CA LEU A 266 -11.50 51.66 3.88
C LEU A 266 -12.44 51.67 2.67
N THR A 267 -11.92 52.20 1.56
CA THR A 267 -12.59 52.21 0.26
C THR A 267 -11.72 51.52 -0.77
N ASN A 268 -12.22 51.35 -1.99
CA ASN A 268 -11.45 50.74 -3.07
C ASN A 268 -10.40 51.69 -3.72
N SER A 269 -10.03 52.79 -3.06
CA SER A 269 -9.04 53.76 -3.56
C SER A 269 -7.67 53.54 -2.93
N SER A 270 -6.64 53.35 -3.75
CA SER A 270 -5.25 53.17 -3.31
C SER A 270 -4.72 54.42 -2.61
N THR A 271 -4.99 55.59 -3.21
CA THR A 271 -4.58 56.88 -2.62
C THR A 271 -5.18 57.08 -1.23
N HIS A 272 -6.47 56.81 -1.04
CA HIS A 272 -7.11 56.94 0.28
C HIS A 272 -6.55 55.92 1.29
N LEU A 273 -6.28 54.69 0.86
CA LEU A 273 -5.66 53.67 1.72
C LEU A 273 -4.30 54.12 2.24
N MET A 274 -3.47 54.72 1.39
CA MET A 274 -2.14 55.18 1.80
C MET A 274 -2.20 56.33 2.81
N GLU A 275 -3.19 57.22 2.71
CA GLU A 275 -3.44 58.25 3.72
C GLU A 275 -3.85 57.64 5.07
N LEU A 276 -4.79 56.69 5.05
CA LEU A 276 -5.23 55.98 6.25
C LEU A 276 -4.07 55.20 6.89
N LEU A 277 -3.25 54.53 6.06
CA LEU A 277 -2.07 53.80 6.50
C LEU A 277 -1.08 54.72 7.20
N ARG A 278 -0.73 55.86 6.60
CA ARG A 278 0.19 56.84 7.20
C ARG A 278 -0.30 57.31 8.57
N ASP A 279 -1.59 57.63 8.67
CA ASP A 279 -2.18 58.03 9.94
C ASP A 279 -2.16 56.89 10.98
N MET A 280 -2.47 55.65 10.58
CA MET A 280 -2.40 54.49 11.47
C MET A 280 -0.97 54.26 11.96
N VAL A 281 0.02 54.36 11.06
CA VAL A 281 1.43 54.23 11.39
C VAL A 281 1.83 55.28 12.43
N GLY A 282 1.45 56.55 12.24
CA GLY A 282 1.72 57.60 13.23
C GLY A 282 1.08 57.31 14.61
N LEU A 283 -0.16 56.80 14.63
CA LEU A 283 -0.85 56.45 15.87
C LEU A 283 -0.25 55.23 16.60
N ILE A 284 0.26 54.25 15.86
CA ILE A 284 0.93 53.07 16.39
C ILE A 284 2.32 53.45 16.91
N ASP A 285 3.10 54.19 16.13
CA ASP A 285 4.46 54.59 16.48
C ASP A 285 4.50 55.47 17.73
N ALA A 286 3.47 56.29 17.95
CA ALA A 286 3.30 57.07 19.19
C ALA A 286 3.19 56.21 20.46
N THR A 287 2.86 54.91 20.35
CA THR A 287 2.77 53.99 21.50
C THR A 287 4.07 53.25 21.80
N ARG A 288 5.10 53.36 20.95
CA ARG A 288 6.36 52.60 21.08
C ARG A 288 7.17 52.93 22.33
N SER A 289 6.98 54.09 22.93
CA SER A 289 7.64 54.49 24.18
C SER A 289 7.28 53.57 25.36
N ASN A 290 6.11 52.94 25.33
CA ASN A 290 5.68 51.94 26.30
C ASN A 290 5.41 50.63 25.58
N MET A 291 6.28 49.64 25.78
CA MET A 291 6.21 48.34 25.09
C MET A 291 4.89 47.60 25.36
N ILE A 292 4.31 47.73 26.56
CA ILE A 292 3.01 47.13 26.89
C ILE A 292 1.89 47.83 26.09
N ALA A 293 1.93 49.17 26.02
CA ALA A 293 0.98 49.95 25.21
C ALA A 293 1.04 49.57 23.73
N TYR A 294 2.26 49.45 23.20
CA TYR A 294 2.53 49.06 21.82
C TYR A 294 1.99 47.67 21.49
N ARG A 295 2.32 46.66 22.31
CA ARG A 295 1.79 45.30 22.10
C ARG A 295 0.27 45.24 22.24
N TRP A 296 -0.31 46.03 23.14
CA TRP A 296 -1.75 46.12 23.31
C TRP A 296 -2.43 46.73 22.08
N ILE A 297 -1.87 47.80 21.51
CA ILE A 297 -2.46 48.44 20.32
C ILE A 297 -2.36 47.53 19.09
N LEU A 298 -1.26 46.78 18.94
CA LEU A 298 -1.14 45.77 17.89
C LEU A 298 -2.16 44.64 18.06
N ASN A 299 -2.35 44.12 19.28
CA ASN A 299 -3.38 43.11 19.55
C ASN A 299 -4.79 43.66 19.29
N PHE A 300 -5.05 44.93 19.60
CA PHE A 300 -6.31 45.59 19.26
C PHE A 300 -6.51 45.67 17.73
N ILE A 301 -5.48 46.06 16.98
CA ILE A 301 -5.51 46.08 15.51
C ILE A 301 -5.79 44.70 14.94
N ALA A 302 -5.14 43.65 15.45
CA ALA A 302 -5.41 42.28 15.06
C ALA A 302 -6.88 41.88 15.30
N LYS A 303 -7.46 42.23 16.47
CA LYS A 303 -8.89 42.01 16.75
C LYS A 303 -9.79 42.79 15.78
N ALA A 304 -9.45 44.03 15.47
CA ALA A 304 -10.24 44.88 14.58
C ALA A 304 -10.23 44.37 13.12
N ILE A 305 -9.08 43.92 12.62
CA ILE A 305 -8.96 43.33 11.27
C ILE A 305 -9.85 42.08 11.16
N VAL A 306 -9.77 41.16 12.14
CA VAL A 306 -10.62 39.95 12.15
C VAL A 306 -12.10 40.32 12.26
N SER A 307 -12.46 41.28 13.11
CA SER A 307 -13.84 41.76 13.25
C SER A 307 -14.38 42.35 11.94
N GLN A 308 -13.56 43.07 11.17
CA GLN A 308 -13.95 43.63 9.89
C GLN A 308 -14.23 42.54 8.86
N ALA A 309 -13.43 41.47 8.87
CA ALA A 309 -13.64 40.31 8.00
C ALA A 309 -14.95 39.57 8.32
N GLU A 310 -15.29 39.42 9.60
CA GLU A 310 -16.51 38.76 10.05
C GLU A 310 -17.79 39.56 9.73
N THR A 311 -17.68 40.87 9.48
CA THR A 311 -18.82 41.77 9.35
C THR A 311 -18.95 42.34 7.93
N GLU A 312 -17.99 43.13 7.48
CA GLU A 312 -18.07 43.80 6.18
C GLU A 312 -17.69 42.86 5.04
N THR A 313 -16.58 42.10 5.17
CA THR A 313 -16.15 41.15 4.14
C THR A 313 -17.15 40.00 3.97
N ARG A 314 -17.83 39.61 5.05
CA ARG A 314 -18.96 38.69 5.01
C ARG A 314 -20.03 39.14 4.01
N VAL A 315 -20.45 40.41 4.07
CA VAL A 315 -21.55 40.94 3.24
C VAL A 315 -21.07 41.35 1.86
N LYS A 316 -19.87 41.93 1.76
CA LYS A 316 -19.25 42.35 0.51
C LYS A 316 -17.82 41.82 0.43
N PRO A 317 -17.59 40.63 -0.17
CA PRO A 317 -16.27 40.00 -0.24
C PRO A 317 -15.17 40.86 -0.88
N GLU A 318 -15.52 41.73 -1.83
CA GLU A 318 -14.59 42.66 -2.48
C GLU A 318 -13.89 43.61 -1.50
N THR A 319 -14.51 43.91 -0.34
CA THR A 319 -13.90 44.75 0.71
C THR A 319 -12.67 44.10 1.35
N ALA A 320 -12.46 42.80 1.14
CA ALA A 320 -11.25 42.10 1.54
C ALA A 320 -9.99 42.68 0.87
N VAL A 321 -10.09 43.22 -0.35
CA VAL A 321 -8.92 43.75 -1.09
C VAL A 321 -8.26 44.92 -0.36
N PRO A 322 -8.93 46.05 -0.11
CA PRO A 322 -8.32 47.15 0.64
C PRO A 322 -7.94 46.75 2.08
N LEU A 323 -8.73 45.89 2.75
CA LEU A 323 -8.41 45.44 4.11
C LEU A 323 -7.14 44.57 4.15
N ALA A 324 -6.97 43.65 3.19
CA ALA A 324 -5.79 42.80 3.05
C ALA A 324 -4.56 43.64 2.71
N THR A 325 -4.67 44.61 1.80
CA THR A 325 -3.58 45.52 1.44
C THR A 325 -3.11 46.30 2.66
N LEU A 326 -4.02 46.92 3.43
CA LEU A 326 -3.69 47.59 4.69
C LEU A 326 -3.00 46.62 5.66
N THR A 327 -3.58 45.44 5.84
CA THR A 327 -3.06 44.41 6.75
C THR A 327 -1.63 44.01 6.38
N LEU A 328 -1.34 43.78 5.10
CA LEU A 328 -0.03 43.36 4.64
C LEU A 328 1.03 44.44 4.85
N HIS A 329 0.70 45.72 4.65
CA HIS A 329 1.59 46.84 5.00
C HIS A 329 1.91 46.85 6.50
N LEU A 330 0.89 46.70 7.35
CA LEU A 330 1.06 46.66 8.79
C LEU A 330 1.88 45.45 9.24
N LEU A 331 1.68 44.27 8.65
CA LEU A 331 2.46 43.06 8.95
C LEU A 331 3.94 43.22 8.59
N CYS A 332 4.24 43.83 7.43
CA CYS A 332 5.63 44.04 7.00
C CYS A 332 6.35 45.10 7.86
N ARG A 333 5.62 46.13 8.29
CA ARG A 333 6.13 47.21 9.14
C ARG A 333 6.30 46.77 10.60
N TYR A 334 5.38 45.96 11.12
CA TYR A 334 5.33 45.50 12.50
C TYR A 334 5.27 43.96 12.56
N PRO A 335 6.42 43.26 12.48
CA PRO A 335 6.47 41.80 12.50
C PRO A 335 5.78 41.18 13.72
N GLU A 336 5.76 41.86 14.87
CA GLU A 336 5.07 41.44 16.08
C GLU A 336 3.55 41.30 15.88
N LEU A 337 2.97 42.03 14.91
CA LEU A 337 1.57 41.90 14.54
C LEU A 337 1.26 40.55 13.90
N HIS A 338 2.24 39.90 13.25
CA HIS A 338 2.02 38.65 12.52
C HIS A 338 1.51 37.54 13.42
N GLU A 339 2.22 37.25 14.52
CA GLU A 339 1.80 36.20 15.44
C GLU A 339 0.48 36.54 16.13
N LEU A 340 0.25 37.82 16.46
CA LEU A 340 -0.99 38.29 17.08
C LEU A 340 -2.18 38.10 16.15
N LEU A 341 -2.04 38.49 14.88
CA LEU A 341 -3.08 38.34 13.87
C LEU A 341 -3.35 36.87 13.60
N LEU A 342 -2.32 36.07 13.31
CA LEU A 342 -2.50 34.67 12.94
C LEU A 342 -3.14 33.87 14.08
N ALA A 343 -2.74 34.08 15.34
CA ALA A 343 -3.39 33.44 16.48
C ALA A 343 -4.88 33.81 16.59
N ARG A 344 -5.25 35.07 16.29
CA ARG A 344 -6.66 35.53 16.32
C ARG A 344 -7.48 34.96 15.15
N VAL A 345 -6.90 34.93 13.96
CA VAL A 345 -7.54 34.31 12.78
C VAL A 345 -7.75 32.82 13.05
N VAL A 346 -6.75 32.08 13.56
CA VAL A 346 -6.88 30.65 13.88
C VAL A 346 -7.88 30.40 15.01
N LYS A 347 -7.93 31.25 16.06
CA LYS A 347 -8.97 31.14 17.13
C LYS A 347 -10.38 31.25 16.55
N LYS A 348 -10.59 32.17 15.59
CA LYS A 348 -11.93 32.48 15.06
C LYS A 348 -12.31 31.65 13.85
N CYS A 349 -11.35 31.26 13.01
CA CYS A 349 -11.51 30.46 11.80
C CYS A 349 -10.33 29.48 11.69
N PRO A 350 -10.38 28.33 12.37
CA PRO A 350 -9.31 27.34 12.35
C PRO A 350 -9.04 26.74 10.95
N PHE A 351 -10.01 26.85 10.04
CA PHE A 351 -9.91 26.36 8.67
C PHE A 351 -8.76 26.99 7.88
N VAL A 352 -8.26 28.17 8.26
CA VAL A 352 -7.13 28.82 7.57
C VAL A 352 -5.82 28.03 7.66
N ILE A 353 -5.70 27.17 8.66
CA ILE A 353 -4.60 26.19 8.79
C ILE A 353 -5.05 24.77 8.41
N GLY A 354 -6.27 24.58 7.90
CA GLY A 354 -6.83 23.27 7.58
C GLY A 354 -7.15 22.41 8.79
N TYR A 355 -7.40 23.03 9.95
CA TYR A 355 -7.82 22.33 11.15
C TYR A 355 -9.34 22.11 11.14
N THR A 356 -9.76 20.89 11.47
CA THR A 356 -11.18 20.51 11.66
C THR A 356 -11.28 19.56 12.84
N CYS A 357 -12.30 19.72 13.67
CA CYS A 357 -12.70 18.71 14.66
C CYS A 357 -14.22 18.53 14.66
N ASN A 358 -14.69 17.48 15.34
CA ASN A 358 -16.11 17.21 15.52
C ASN A 358 -16.79 18.39 16.27
N THR A 359 -17.98 18.82 15.81
CA THR A 359 -18.77 19.94 16.34
C THR A 359 -20.07 19.53 17.03
N ASP A 360 -20.24 18.24 17.33
CA ASP A 360 -21.38 17.70 18.07
C ASP A 360 -21.29 18.05 19.56
N THR A 361 -20.06 18.25 20.06
CA THR A 361 -19.80 18.71 21.43
C THR A 361 -19.71 20.25 21.50
N GLU A 362 -20.05 20.79 22.66
CA GLU A 362 -19.87 22.22 22.94
C GLU A 362 -18.40 22.65 22.80
N GLU A 363 -17.48 21.87 23.36
CA GLU A 363 -16.04 22.12 23.21
C GLU A 363 -15.63 22.16 21.73
N GLY A 364 -16.12 21.21 20.93
CA GLY A 364 -15.87 21.16 19.49
C GLY A 364 -16.36 22.41 18.76
N ARG A 365 -17.56 22.89 19.09
CA ARG A 365 -18.10 24.15 18.54
C ARG A 365 -17.26 25.36 18.92
N ILE A 366 -16.85 25.47 20.19
CA ILE A 366 -15.97 26.55 20.66
C ILE A 366 -14.64 26.50 19.89
N ARG A 367 -14.04 25.31 19.77
CA ARG A 367 -12.77 25.12 19.07
C ARG A 367 -12.85 25.48 17.59
N MET A 368 -13.98 25.19 16.94
CA MET A 368 -14.25 25.55 15.56
C MET A 368 -14.70 27.01 15.36
N GLY A 369 -14.80 27.81 16.44
CA GLY A 369 -15.06 29.24 16.35
C GLY A 369 -16.54 29.62 16.27
N TRP A 370 -17.45 28.72 16.66
CA TRP A 370 -18.88 29.03 16.82
C TRP A 370 -19.10 30.07 17.93
N LYS A 371 -20.06 30.96 17.72
CA LYS A 371 -20.48 31.99 18.67
C LYS A 371 -21.86 31.67 19.24
N ARG A 372 -22.10 32.16 20.44
CA ARG A 372 -23.43 32.21 21.05
C ARG A 372 -24.03 33.60 20.82
N ASN A 373 -25.32 33.63 20.47
CA ASN A 373 -26.12 34.84 20.36
C ASN A 373 -26.39 35.45 21.75
N SER A 374 -27.03 36.62 21.78
CA SER A 374 -27.44 37.30 23.03
C SER A 374 -28.25 36.41 23.97
N ASP A 375 -29.00 35.46 23.39
CA ASP A 375 -29.91 34.57 24.13
C ASP A 375 -29.20 33.31 24.64
N GLY A 376 -27.87 33.26 24.55
CA GLY A 376 -27.04 32.11 24.95
C GLY A 376 -27.10 30.92 24.00
N LYS A 377 -27.95 30.95 22.96
CA LYS A 377 -28.03 29.90 21.93
C LYS A 377 -26.89 30.01 20.93
N TRP A 378 -26.48 28.89 20.33
CA TRP A 378 -25.55 28.92 19.19
C TRP A 378 -26.11 29.76 18.04
N GLU A 379 -25.22 30.46 17.33
CA GLU A 379 -25.56 31.08 16.05
C GLU A 379 -26.06 30.01 15.06
N ASP A 380 -26.86 30.42 14.08
CA ASP A 380 -27.32 29.50 13.04
C ASP A 380 -26.19 29.16 12.05
N GLU A 381 -26.34 28.01 11.38
CA GLU A 381 -25.31 27.49 10.47
C GLU A 381 -25.01 28.45 9.31
N THR A 382 -26.03 29.13 8.77
CA THR A 382 -25.84 30.12 7.69
C THR A 382 -25.00 31.30 8.18
N THR A 383 -25.32 31.85 9.35
CA THR A 383 -24.55 32.94 9.95
C THR A 383 -23.12 32.53 10.23
N TYR A 384 -22.90 31.32 10.75
CA TYR A 384 -21.58 30.75 10.96
C TYR A 384 -20.81 30.63 9.64
N ASP A 385 -21.39 29.99 8.63
CA ASP A 385 -20.78 29.77 7.32
C ASP A 385 -20.37 31.07 6.62
N GLU A 386 -21.25 32.08 6.64
CA GLU A 386 -20.98 33.39 6.04
C GLU A 386 -19.83 34.12 6.77
N ARG A 387 -19.79 34.03 8.10
CA ARG A 387 -18.74 34.63 8.93
C ARG A 387 -17.39 33.96 8.70
N MET A 388 -17.38 32.64 8.58
CA MET A 388 -16.21 31.84 8.21
C MET A 388 -15.73 32.18 6.79
N GLY A 389 -16.66 32.29 5.83
CA GLY A 389 -16.40 32.71 4.45
C GLY A 389 -15.74 34.10 4.36
N GLY A 390 -16.21 35.08 5.12
CA GLY A 390 -15.59 36.41 5.20
C GLY A 390 -14.14 36.37 5.70
N MET A 391 -13.88 35.62 6.77
CA MET A 391 -12.52 35.44 7.32
C MET A 391 -11.59 34.72 6.33
N MET A 392 -12.09 33.68 5.68
CA MET A 392 -11.33 32.96 4.65
C MET A 392 -11.02 33.84 3.45
N THR A 393 -11.97 34.66 3.03
CA THR A 393 -11.76 35.63 1.95
C THR A 393 -10.62 36.57 2.30
N LEU A 394 -10.63 37.20 3.49
CA LEU A 394 -9.53 38.07 3.91
C LEU A 394 -8.18 37.34 3.92
N TYR A 395 -8.12 36.15 4.55
CA TYR A 395 -6.89 35.36 4.61
C TYR A 395 -6.34 35.00 3.22
N SER A 396 -7.24 34.61 2.31
CA SER A 396 -6.93 34.27 0.92
C SER A 396 -6.38 35.47 0.15
N VAL A 397 -7.03 36.64 0.29
CA VAL A 397 -6.59 37.88 -0.35
C VAL A 397 -5.24 38.34 0.20
N ILE A 398 -4.99 38.25 1.52
CA ILE A 398 -3.66 38.51 2.07
C ILE A 398 -2.64 37.59 1.41
N SER A 399 -2.96 36.30 1.23
CA SER A 399 -2.00 35.33 0.71
C SER A 399 -1.61 35.46 -0.75
N ARG A 400 -2.49 36.04 -1.56
CA ARG A 400 -2.25 36.27 -2.99
C ARG A 400 -1.76 37.67 -3.30
N SER A 401 -1.87 38.61 -2.35
CA SER A 401 -1.48 40.00 -2.57
C SER A 401 0.05 40.15 -2.69
N PRO A 402 0.55 41.02 -3.57
CA PRO A 402 1.96 41.30 -3.63
C PRO A 402 2.42 42.06 -2.38
N LEU A 403 3.68 41.87 -1.99
CA LEU A 403 4.28 42.70 -0.95
C LEU A 403 4.28 44.17 -1.36
N PRO A 404 4.11 45.11 -0.40
CA PRO A 404 4.32 46.53 -0.66
C PRO A 404 5.68 46.77 -1.31
N ALA A 405 5.74 47.70 -2.27
CA ALA A 405 6.97 47.98 -3.03
C ALA A 405 8.15 48.34 -2.12
N GLU A 406 7.89 49.00 -0.98
CA GLU A 406 8.90 49.34 0.03
C GLU A 406 9.50 48.14 0.78
N PHE A 407 8.83 46.99 0.77
CA PHE A 407 9.24 45.78 1.52
C PHE A 407 9.58 44.58 0.64
N ILE A 408 9.28 44.63 -0.66
CA ILE A 408 9.39 43.47 -1.57
C ILE A 408 10.79 42.84 -1.64
N THR A 409 11.85 43.62 -1.41
CA THR A 409 13.25 43.14 -1.43
C THR A 409 13.83 42.87 -0.03
N VAL A 410 13.12 43.24 1.04
CA VAL A 410 13.64 43.26 2.42
C VAL A 410 12.89 42.31 3.35
N ARG A 411 11.65 41.95 3.01
CA ARG A 411 10.78 41.10 3.83
C ARG A 411 10.36 39.86 3.05
N GLU A 412 10.27 38.74 3.76
CA GLU A 412 9.53 37.58 3.29
C GLU A 412 8.03 37.81 3.48
N HIS A 413 7.21 37.22 2.60
CA HIS A 413 5.77 37.37 2.68
C HIS A 413 5.22 36.62 3.90
N PRO A 414 4.62 37.30 4.90
CA PRO A 414 4.27 36.68 6.19
C PRO A 414 3.26 35.55 6.04
N ILE A 415 2.26 35.72 5.17
CA ILE A 415 1.22 34.73 4.89
C ILE A 415 1.19 34.48 3.37
N GLY A 416 2.28 34.04 2.75
CA GLY A 416 2.35 33.93 1.27
C GLY A 416 1.46 32.85 0.68
N ILE A 417 1.37 32.78 -0.67
CA ILE A 417 0.48 31.85 -1.40
C ILE A 417 0.69 30.36 -1.06
N ALA A 418 1.87 29.99 -0.58
CA ALA A 418 2.16 28.65 -0.04
C ALA A 418 1.24 28.27 1.13
N HIS A 419 0.76 29.24 1.91
CA HIS A 419 -0.21 28.99 2.98
C HIS A 419 -1.58 28.60 2.43
N SER A 420 -2.02 29.22 1.32
CA SER A 420 -3.22 28.80 0.58
C SER A 420 -3.07 27.37 0.06
N TRP A 421 -1.93 27.01 -0.53
CA TRP A 421 -1.65 25.64 -0.96
C TRP A 421 -1.73 24.65 0.21
N LYS A 422 -1.02 24.93 1.31
CA LYS A 422 -0.97 24.11 2.52
C LYS A 422 -2.37 23.90 3.10
N MET A 423 -3.16 24.97 3.18
CA MET A 423 -4.55 24.92 3.65
C MET A 423 -5.42 24.03 2.76
N LEU A 424 -5.40 24.23 1.43
CA LEU A 424 -6.17 23.41 0.49
C LEU A 424 -5.78 21.95 0.53
N ALA A 425 -4.48 21.64 0.61
CA ALA A 425 -4.00 20.28 0.70
C ALA A 425 -4.48 19.60 2.00
N ARG A 426 -4.57 20.34 3.11
CA ARG A 426 -5.13 19.84 4.38
C ARG A 426 -6.63 19.59 4.29
N LEU A 427 -7.39 20.54 3.73
CA LEU A 427 -8.84 20.39 3.56
C LEU A 427 -9.19 19.29 2.56
N GLY A 428 -8.45 19.17 1.45
CA GLY A 428 -8.67 18.15 0.42
C GLY A 428 -8.30 16.73 0.86
N ASN A 429 -7.46 16.58 1.88
CA ASN A 429 -7.11 15.30 2.48
C ASN A 429 -7.93 14.97 3.74
N GLN A 430 -8.91 15.80 4.09
CA GLN A 430 -9.71 15.64 5.31
C GLN A 430 -10.62 14.40 5.21
N ASP A 431 -10.89 13.77 6.35
CA ASP A 431 -11.87 12.68 6.43
C ASP A 431 -13.25 13.18 5.97
N PRO A 432 -13.89 12.54 4.95
CA PRO A 432 -15.24 12.87 4.53
C PRO A 432 -16.26 12.90 5.68
N ALA A 433 -16.08 12.12 6.75
CA ALA A 433 -16.94 12.15 7.93
C ALA A 433 -16.93 13.51 8.65
N LEU A 434 -15.81 14.24 8.63
CA LEU A 434 -15.65 15.54 9.28
C LEU A 434 -16.03 16.72 8.38
N LEU A 435 -16.22 16.48 7.08
CA LEU A 435 -16.61 17.54 6.14
C LEU A 435 -18.03 18.02 6.40
N THR A 436 -18.21 19.33 6.41
CA THR A 436 -19.49 20.03 6.61
C THR A 436 -19.73 21.01 5.46
N ASN A 437 -20.93 21.57 5.36
CA ASN A 437 -21.23 22.62 4.37
C ASN A 437 -20.23 23.78 4.43
N THR A 438 -19.82 24.17 5.64
CA THR A 438 -18.82 25.22 5.90
C THR A 438 -17.53 25.03 5.10
N HIS A 439 -17.02 23.80 4.99
CA HIS A 439 -15.78 23.51 4.26
C HIS A 439 -15.90 23.94 2.79
N PHE A 440 -17.05 23.70 2.17
CA PHE A 440 -17.28 24.04 0.77
C PHE A 440 -17.62 25.52 0.57
N VAL A 441 -18.32 26.15 1.52
CA VAL A 441 -18.51 27.62 1.53
C VAL A 441 -17.15 28.31 1.57
N LEU A 442 -16.27 27.87 2.46
CA LEU A 442 -14.90 28.38 2.61
C LEU A 442 -14.05 28.17 1.36
N LEU A 443 -14.08 26.97 0.77
CA LEU A 443 -13.38 26.68 -0.49
C LEU A 443 -13.90 27.57 -1.63
N GLY A 444 -15.20 27.81 -1.68
CA GLY A 444 -15.81 28.75 -2.62
C GLY A 444 -15.35 30.19 -2.40
N SER A 445 -15.32 30.67 -1.16
CA SER A 445 -14.82 32.01 -0.82
C SER A 445 -13.33 32.17 -1.13
N TRP A 446 -12.53 31.13 -0.85
CA TRP A 446 -11.12 31.07 -1.23
C TRP A 446 -10.95 31.10 -2.76
N TRP A 447 -11.83 30.39 -3.50
CA TRP A 447 -11.77 30.32 -4.95
C TRP A 447 -11.92 31.71 -5.60
N ASP A 448 -12.96 32.45 -5.21
CA ASP A 448 -13.20 33.81 -5.72
C ASP A 448 -12.03 34.75 -5.40
N ALA A 449 -11.39 34.55 -4.24
CA ALA A 449 -10.34 35.42 -3.74
C ALA A 449 -8.95 35.16 -4.34
N ALA A 450 -8.59 33.89 -4.56
CA ALA A 450 -7.20 33.48 -4.77
C ALA A 450 -6.97 32.38 -5.82
N ALA A 451 -7.99 31.68 -6.33
CA ALA A 451 -7.76 30.55 -7.24
C ALA A 451 -7.02 30.94 -8.53
N SER A 452 -7.35 32.10 -9.11
CA SER A 452 -6.65 32.65 -10.28
C SER A 452 -5.14 32.85 -10.01
N HIS A 453 -4.79 33.39 -8.84
CA HIS A 453 -3.41 33.62 -8.45
C HIS A 453 -2.67 32.32 -8.10
N LEU A 454 -3.36 31.35 -7.48
CA LEU A 454 -2.80 30.02 -7.23
C LEU A 454 -2.44 29.32 -8.55
N LEU A 455 -3.32 29.41 -9.56
CA LEU A 455 -3.07 28.90 -10.91
C LEU A 455 -1.88 29.59 -11.57
N LEU A 456 -1.78 30.91 -11.47
CA LEU A 456 -0.65 31.66 -12.00
C LEU A 456 0.67 31.21 -11.36
N HIS A 457 0.67 30.95 -10.05
CA HIS A 457 1.87 30.61 -9.30
C HIS A 457 2.32 29.15 -9.47
N TYR A 458 1.40 28.17 -9.38
CA TYR A 458 1.75 26.74 -9.41
C TYR A 458 1.36 26.02 -10.72
N GLY A 459 0.74 26.71 -11.68
CA GLY A 459 0.42 26.22 -13.01
C GLY A 459 -0.34 24.89 -13.01
N LYS A 460 0.28 23.85 -13.59
CA LYS A 460 -0.31 22.51 -13.72
C LYS A 460 -0.65 21.87 -12.37
N GLN A 461 0.13 22.14 -11.32
CA GLN A 461 -0.12 21.53 -10.01
C GLN A 461 -1.33 22.17 -9.32
N ALA A 462 -1.49 23.49 -9.42
CA ALA A 462 -2.71 24.17 -8.98
C ALA A 462 -3.93 23.63 -9.72
N ARG A 463 -3.84 23.42 -11.04
CA ARG A 463 -4.98 22.86 -11.80
C ARG A 463 -5.46 21.51 -11.25
N LYS A 464 -4.52 20.61 -10.94
CA LYS A 464 -4.84 19.31 -10.34
C LYS A 464 -5.50 19.49 -8.97
N LEU A 465 -4.94 20.36 -8.12
CA LEU A 465 -5.48 20.61 -6.79
C LEU A 465 -6.89 21.21 -6.85
N LEU A 466 -7.12 22.16 -7.76
CA LEU A 466 -8.45 22.74 -7.98
C LEU A 466 -9.48 21.70 -8.42
N GLN A 467 -9.11 20.77 -9.31
CA GLN A 467 -9.97 19.66 -9.68
C GLN A 467 -10.30 18.78 -8.47
N VAL A 468 -9.30 18.41 -7.66
CA VAL A 468 -9.52 17.58 -6.47
C VAL A 468 -10.48 18.24 -5.49
N VAL A 469 -10.28 19.52 -5.15
CA VAL A 469 -11.12 20.19 -4.14
C VAL A 469 -12.53 20.52 -4.64
N ALA A 470 -12.71 20.76 -5.95
CA ALA A 470 -14.00 21.15 -6.50
C ALA A 470 -14.82 19.98 -7.07
N ASP A 471 -14.17 18.89 -7.50
CA ASP A 471 -14.83 17.73 -8.09
C ASP A 471 -14.76 16.50 -7.18
N ASP A 472 -13.57 15.97 -6.92
CA ASP A 472 -13.40 14.72 -6.16
C ASP A 472 -13.94 14.85 -4.74
N LEU A 473 -13.59 15.95 -4.05
CA LEU A 473 -14.03 16.22 -2.68
C LEU A 473 -15.54 16.45 -2.59
N THR A 474 -16.14 17.14 -3.58
CA THR A 474 -17.60 17.35 -3.60
C THR A 474 -18.34 16.06 -3.98
N THR A 475 -17.74 15.20 -4.81
CA THR A 475 -18.29 13.88 -5.17
C THR A 475 -18.35 12.97 -3.95
N ALA A 476 -17.31 12.99 -3.12
CA ALA A 476 -17.18 12.18 -1.92
C ALA A 476 -18.29 12.43 -0.86
N VAL A 477 -18.95 13.59 -0.91
CA VAL A 477 -20.04 13.97 0.01
C VAL A 477 -21.35 14.32 -0.73
N SER A 478 -21.50 13.84 -1.96
CA SER A 478 -22.64 14.16 -2.83
C SER A 478 -23.99 13.74 -2.25
N ASP A 479 -24.00 12.73 -1.39
CA ASP A 479 -25.16 12.24 -0.64
C ASP A 479 -25.74 13.29 0.32
N ARG A 480 -24.89 14.19 0.85
CA ARG A 480 -25.26 15.20 1.85
C ARG A 480 -25.87 16.46 1.25
N LYS A 481 -25.76 16.65 -0.07
CA LYS A 481 -26.37 17.76 -0.83
C LYS A 481 -26.01 19.15 -0.27
N TYR A 482 -24.76 19.36 0.11
CA TYR A 482 -24.29 20.65 0.61
C TYR A 482 -24.38 21.75 -0.46
N VAL A 483 -24.96 22.89 -0.07
CA VAL A 483 -25.14 24.05 -0.95
C VAL A 483 -23.78 24.64 -1.37
N GLY A 484 -22.82 24.68 -0.45
CA GLY A 484 -21.46 25.12 -0.75
C GLY A 484 -20.78 24.23 -1.81
N ALA A 485 -21.02 22.91 -1.76
CA ALA A 485 -20.44 21.97 -2.72
C ALA A 485 -21.04 22.16 -4.13
N ALA A 486 -22.34 22.41 -4.22
CA ALA A 486 -23.01 22.73 -5.47
C ALA A 486 -22.44 24.02 -6.09
N ARG A 487 -22.25 25.09 -5.28
CA ARG A 487 -21.61 26.33 -5.74
C ARG A 487 -20.19 26.08 -6.27
N LEU A 488 -19.40 25.28 -5.56
CA LEU A 488 -18.01 25.01 -5.94
C LEU A 488 -17.92 24.26 -7.29
N ARG A 489 -18.86 23.35 -7.57
CA ARG A 489 -18.98 22.71 -8.89
C ARG A 489 -19.31 23.70 -10.01
N ILE A 490 -20.22 24.64 -9.76
CA ILE A 490 -20.56 25.68 -10.73
C ILE A 490 -19.31 26.53 -11.06
N LEU A 491 -18.50 26.89 -10.06
CA LEU A 491 -17.25 27.62 -10.28
C LEU A 491 -16.24 26.82 -11.12
N LEU A 492 -16.16 25.50 -10.89
CA LEU A 492 -15.31 24.60 -11.69
C LEU A 492 -15.79 24.50 -13.14
N GLU A 493 -17.10 24.35 -13.36
CA GLU A 493 -17.70 24.30 -14.68
C GLU A 493 -17.50 25.61 -15.46
N GLU A 494 -17.70 26.76 -14.80
CA GLU A 494 -17.45 28.07 -15.39
C GLU A 494 -15.98 28.23 -15.81
N TRP A 495 -15.05 27.75 -14.99
CA TRP A 495 -13.63 27.78 -15.34
C TRP A 495 -13.32 26.88 -16.54
N HIS A 496 -13.89 25.66 -16.61
CA HIS A 496 -13.71 24.77 -17.75
C HIS A 496 -14.28 25.34 -19.05
N GLN A 497 -15.41 26.06 -18.97
CA GLN A 497 -16.05 26.68 -20.13
C GLN A 497 -15.31 27.93 -20.62
N THR A 498 -14.93 28.82 -19.71
CA THR A 498 -14.31 30.12 -20.05
C THR A 498 -12.79 30.05 -20.21
N GLY A 499 -12.14 29.04 -19.62
CA GLY A 499 -10.69 28.92 -19.55
C GLY A 499 -10.01 29.90 -18.57
N SER A 500 -10.78 30.74 -17.86
CA SER A 500 -10.28 31.76 -16.95
C SER A 500 -11.02 31.76 -15.62
N ILE A 501 -10.35 32.11 -14.53
CA ILE A 501 -10.99 32.25 -13.21
C ILE A 501 -11.16 33.74 -12.91
N LYS A 502 -12.39 34.16 -12.58
CA LYS A 502 -12.69 35.52 -12.11
C LYS A 502 -11.99 35.78 -10.78
N SER A 503 -11.50 37.01 -10.60
CA SER A 503 -10.95 37.51 -9.34
C SER A 503 -11.66 38.79 -8.96
N PHE A 504 -11.55 39.19 -7.68
CA PHE A 504 -12.04 40.50 -7.27
C PHE A 504 -11.36 41.63 -8.06
N PRO A 505 -12.08 42.74 -8.31
CA PRO A 505 -11.49 43.93 -8.91
C PRO A 505 -10.30 44.42 -8.10
N GLU A 506 -9.22 44.80 -8.78
CA GLU A 506 -8.10 45.47 -8.14
C GLU A 506 -8.51 46.87 -7.66
N MET A 507 -7.70 47.43 -6.75
CA MET A 507 -7.96 48.77 -6.23
C MET A 507 -7.85 49.83 -7.32
N ALA A 508 -8.74 50.80 -7.30
CA ALA A 508 -8.64 51.98 -8.15
C ALA A 508 -7.42 52.81 -7.74
N ALA A 509 -6.64 53.24 -8.73
CA ALA A 509 -5.48 54.10 -8.54
C ALA A 509 -5.85 55.42 -7.85
#